data_AF-A0A101RJU5-F1
#
_entry.id   AF-A0A101RJU5-F1
#
_cell.length_a   1.000
_cell.length_b   1.000
_cell.length_c   1.000
_cell.angle_alpha   90.00
_cell.angle_beta   90.00
_cell.angle_gamma   90.00
#
_symmetry.space_group_name_H-M   'P 1'
#
loop_
_entity.id
_entity.type
_entity.pdbx_description
1 polymer ?
#
loop_
_entity_poly.entity_id
_entity_poly.type
_entity_poly.pdbx_seq_one_letter_code
_entity_poly.pdbx_strand_id
1 'polypeptide(L)'
;MLIGRAALMAVADVWVELHSQALGVRLVRADTIEQVWWDVKQPAFLIVALRGGQDVRQDVRAGFPTDDIEEGEAGDLCMTLVECIAEAADNGGPRMVWMARDEDTMGVFWKRGPMIDHIAR
;
A
#
# COMPACT_ATOMS: atom_id res chain seq x y z
N MET A 1 -18.14 -0.81 -7.50
CA MET A 1 -18.29 -0.43 -6.08
C MET A 1 -17.16 0.54 -5.79
N LEU A 2 -17.45 1.84 -5.60
CA LEU A 2 -16.45 2.87 -5.32
C LEU A 2 -16.32 3.00 -3.81
N ILE A 3 -15.16 2.69 -3.24
CA ILE A 3 -14.89 2.83 -1.80
C ILE A 3 -13.94 4.01 -1.59
N GLY A 4 -14.38 4.98 -0.77
CA GLY A 4 -13.52 5.88 0.00
C GLY A 4 -12.86 7.03 -0.73
N ARG A 5 -13.56 8.18 -0.86
CA ARG A 5 -12.92 9.48 -1.11
C ARG A 5 -12.34 9.98 0.22
N ALA A 6 -11.06 9.71 0.49
CA ALA A 6 -10.39 10.16 1.71
C ALA A 6 -10.41 11.70 1.81
N ALA A 7 -11.06 12.21 2.86
CA ALA A 7 -11.15 13.64 3.13
C ALA A 7 -9.84 14.12 3.79
N LEU A 8 -9.22 15.09 3.12
CA LEU A 8 -7.89 15.65 3.39
C LEU A 8 -7.90 16.54 4.66
N MET A 9 -7.63 15.97 5.84
CA MET A 9 -7.25 16.72 7.05
C MET A 9 -5.72 16.80 7.12
N ALA A 10 -5.19 17.98 7.53
CA ALA A 10 -3.78 18.34 7.74
C ALA A 10 -2.75 17.27 7.33
N VAL A 11 -2.09 17.50 6.18
CA VAL A 11 -1.18 16.55 5.49
C VAL A 11 -0.18 15.92 6.46
N ALA A 12 -0.51 14.75 6.99
CA ALA A 12 0.43 13.95 7.72
C ALA A 12 1.51 13.47 6.74
N ASP A 13 2.78 13.54 7.16
CA ASP A 13 3.92 13.14 6.34
C ASP A 13 4.02 11.60 6.29
N VAL A 14 3.07 10.99 5.59
CA VAL A 14 2.97 9.54 5.42
C VAL A 14 3.48 9.18 4.03
N TRP A 15 4.45 8.27 4.01
CA TRP A 15 5.02 7.67 2.81
C TRP A 15 4.54 6.24 2.68
N VAL A 16 4.32 5.80 1.45
CA VAL A 16 3.91 4.44 1.11
C VAL A 16 4.96 3.82 0.20
N GLU A 17 5.53 2.71 0.61
CA GLU A 17 6.38 1.88 -0.23
C GLU A 17 5.52 0.97 -1.11
N LEU A 18 5.71 1.08 -2.42
CA LEU A 18 5.04 0.28 -3.43
C LEU A 18 6.05 -0.50 -4.27
N HIS A 19 5.83 -1.79 -4.45
CA HIS A 19 6.59 -2.69 -5.30
C HIS A 19 5.96 -2.75 -6.68
N SER A 20 6.48 -1.94 -7.59
CA SER A 20 6.04 -1.90 -8.98
C SER A 20 6.73 -3.00 -9.79
N GLN A 21 5.93 -3.76 -10.55
CA GLN A 21 6.47 -4.75 -11.49
C GLN A 21 7.45 -4.14 -12.51
N ALA A 22 7.17 -2.93 -13.01
CA ALA A 22 7.95 -2.30 -14.08
C ALA A 22 9.13 -1.48 -13.56
N LEU A 23 9.04 -0.94 -12.34
CA LEU A 23 9.95 0.09 -11.83
C LEU A 23 10.67 -0.31 -10.54
N GLY A 24 10.41 -1.50 -9.99
CA GLY A 24 10.90 -1.90 -8.68
C GLY A 24 10.22 -1.13 -7.55
N VAL A 25 10.95 -0.85 -6.49
CA VAL A 25 10.41 -0.17 -5.30
C VAL A 25 10.23 1.33 -5.56
N ARG A 26 9.06 1.86 -5.21
CA ARG A 26 8.71 3.27 -5.25
C ARG A 26 8.21 3.76 -3.89
N LEU A 27 8.70 4.92 -3.48
CA LEU A 27 8.15 5.67 -2.36
C LEU A 27 7.20 6.74 -2.88
N VAL A 28 5.97 6.71 -2.41
CA VAL A 28 4.90 7.62 -2.81
C VAL A 28 4.34 8.32 -1.58
N ARG A 29 4.05 9.62 -1.67
CA ARG A 29 3.37 10.30 -0.56
C ARG A 29 1.90 9.91 -0.53
N ALA A 30 1.37 9.58 0.64
CA ALA A 30 -0.01 9.17 0.80
C ALA A 30 -1.02 10.23 0.32
N ASP A 31 -0.68 11.52 0.46
CA ASP A 31 -1.51 12.65 0.01
C ASP A 31 -1.63 12.78 -1.53
N THR A 32 -0.82 12.01 -2.26
CA THR A 32 -0.92 11.89 -3.72
C THR A 32 -1.76 10.71 -4.16
N ILE A 33 -2.14 9.78 -3.28
CA ILE A 33 -2.96 8.62 -3.64
C ILE A 33 -4.42 9.07 -3.74
N GLU A 34 -5.03 8.90 -4.91
CA GLU A 34 -6.42 9.28 -5.17
C GLU A 34 -7.37 8.09 -5.05
N GLN A 35 -6.93 6.90 -5.47
CA GLN A 35 -7.73 5.69 -5.42
C GLN A 35 -6.82 4.47 -5.32
N VAL A 36 -7.28 3.47 -4.55
CA VAL A 36 -6.71 2.13 -4.52
C VAL A 36 -7.81 1.16 -4.92
N TRP A 37 -7.53 0.28 -5.87
CA TRP A 37 -8.46 -0.77 -6.25
C TRP A 37 -7.72 -1.99 -6.76
N TRP A 38 -8.46 -3.08 -6.87
CA TRP A 38 -7.95 -4.34 -7.34
C TRP A 38 -8.74 -4.79 -8.57
N ASP A 39 -8.03 -5.29 -9.58
CA ASP A 39 -8.63 -5.79 -10.83
C ASP A 39 -8.70 -7.32 -10.75
N VAL A 40 -9.91 -7.86 -10.70
CA VAL A 40 -10.17 -9.31 -10.66
C VAL A 40 -9.56 -10.07 -11.84
N LYS A 41 -9.29 -9.39 -12.97
CA LYS A 41 -8.62 -9.99 -14.13
C LYS A 41 -7.10 -10.10 -13.94
N GLN A 42 -6.56 -9.38 -12.97
CA GLN A 42 -5.14 -9.29 -12.65
C GLN A 42 -4.95 -9.43 -11.13
N PRO A 43 -5.28 -10.61 -10.57
CA PRO A 43 -5.34 -10.81 -9.12
C PRO A 43 -4.01 -10.55 -8.41
N ALA A 44 -2.90 -10.71 -9.13
CA ALA A 44 -1.54 -10.45 -8.64
C ALA A 44 -1.21 -8.95 -8.43
N PHE A 45 -2.10 -8.01 -8.81
CA PHE A 45 -1.78 -6.58 -8.76
C PHE A 45 -2.88 -5.72 -8.16
N LEU A 46 -2.49 -4.90 -7.19
CA LEU A 46 -3.23 -3.74 -6.71
C LEU A 46 -2.90 -2.54 -7.60
N ILE A 47 -3.90 -1.75 -7.96
CA ILE A 47 -3.70 -0.50 -8.69
C ILE A 47 -3.84 0.67 -7.72
N VAL A 48 -2.81 1.50 -7.66
CA VAL A 48 -2.75 2.74 -6.88
C VAL A 48 -2.69 3.91 -7.84
N ALA A 49 -3.81 4.61 -8.03
CA ALA A 49 -3.84 5.84 -8.82
C ALA A 49 -3.32 7.00 -8.01
N LEU A 50 -2.41 7.75 -8.63
CA LEU A 50 -1.80 8.95 -8.09
C LEU A 50 -2.34 10.19 -8.78
N ARG A 51 -2.40 11.27 -7.99
CA ARG A 51 -2.68 12.62 -8.49
C ARG A 51 -1.74 12.95 -9.63
N GLY A 52 -2.31 13.36 -10.75
CA GLY A 52 -1.56 13.59 -12.00
C GLY A 52 -1.69 12.46 -13.03
N GLY A 53 -2.52 11.46 -12.76
CA GLY A 53 -2.89 10.42 -13.73
C GLY A 53 -1.84 9.32 -13.90
N GLN A 54 -0.98 9.12 -12.89
CA GLN A 54 -0.02 8.03 -12.86
C GLN A 54 -0.59 6.87 -12.06
N ASP A 55 -0.47 5.64 -12.58
CA ASP A 55 -0.88 4.44 -11.86
C ASP A 55 0.33 3.61 -11.47
N VAL A 56 0.37 3.16 -10.22
CA VAL A 56 1.34 2.17 -9.75
C VAL A 56 0.65 0.82 -9.67
N ARG A 57 1.17 -0.15 -10.42
CA ARG A 57 0.80 -1.57 -10.30
C ARG A 57 1.62 -2.20 -9.18
N GLN A 58 1.05 -2.21 -7.99
CA GLN A 58 1.61 -2.83 -6.80
C GLN A 58 1.47 -4.36 -6.91
N ASP A 59 2.58 -5.09 -6.93
CA ASP A 59 2.56 -6.55 -6.76
C ASP A 59 2.04 -6.87 -5.36
N VAL A 60 0.94 -7.63 -5.27
CA VAL A 60 0.34 -8.00 -3.99
C VAL A 60 1.30 -8.80 -3.11
N ARG A 61 2.30 -9.46 -3.70
CA ARG A 61 3.33 -10.23 -2.99
C ARG A 61 4.51 -9.37 -2.55
N ALA A 62 4.58 -8.11 -2.98
CA ALA A 62 5.70 -7.21 -2.68
C ALA A 62 7.10 -7.83 -2.91
N GLY A 63 7.26 -8.58 -4.00
CA GLY A 63 8.52 -9.24 -4.36
C GLY A 63 8.85 -10.51 -3.54
N PHE A 64 7.98 -10.93 -2.62
CA PHE A 64 8.13 -12.20 -1.90
C PHE A 64 7.70 -13.40 -2.76
N PRO A 65 8.37 -14.57 -2.63
CA PRO A 65 7.89 -15.80 -3.23
C PRO A 65 6.72 -16.35 -2.40
N THR A 66 5.49 -16.15 -2.89
CA THR A 66 4.25 -16.66 -2.29
C THR A 66 3.46 -17.44 -3.33
N ASP A 67 2.60 -18.34 -2.87
CA ASP A 67 1.55 -18.95 -3.68
C ASP A 67 0.57 -17.86 -4.16
N ASP A 68 -0.23 -18.17 -5.19
CA ASP A 68 -1.21 -17.23 -5.73
C ASP A 68 -2.16 -16.74 -4.61
N ILE A 69 -2.28 -15.41 -4.45
CA ILE A 69 -3.18 -14.78 -3.48
C ILE A 69 -4.62 -14.99 -3.93
N GLU A 70 -5.50 -15.39 -3.01
CA GLU A 70 -6.92 -15.57 -3.32
C GLU A 70 -7.62 -14.23 -3.59
N GLU A 71 -8.72 -14.27 -4.36
CA GLU A 71 -9.49 -13.08 -4.72
C GLU A 71 -9.96 -12.26 -3.50
N GLY A 72 -10.42 -12.95 -2.44
CA GLY A 72 -10.87 -12.29 -1.21
C GLY A 72 -9.74 -11.55 -0.49
N GLU A 73 -8.55 -12.17 -0.43
CA GLU A 73 -7.38 -11.63 0.25
C GLU A 73 -6.87 -10.34 -0.41
N ALA A 74 -6.89 -10.29 -1.75
CA ALA A 74 -6.45 -9.11 -2.47
C ALA A 74 -7.41 -7.91 -2.33
N GLY A 75 -8.72 -8.16 -2.18
CA GLY A 75 -9.70 -7.14 -1.82
C GLY A 75 -9.42 -6.53 -0.44
N ASP A 76 -9.13 -7.38 0.54
CA ASP A 76 -8.82 -6.95 1.91
C ASP A 76 -7.53 -6.11 1.99
N LEU A 77 -6.55 -6.38 1.12
CA LEU A 77 -5.33 -5.59 1.01
C LEU A 77 -5.58 -4.15 0.56
N CYS A 78 -6.60 -3.87 -0.27
CA CYS A 78 -6.97 -2.49 -0.64
C CYS A 78 -7.40 -1.69 0.59
N MET A 79 -8.32 -2.28 1.37
CA MET A 79 -8.92 -1.65 2.53
C MET A 79 -7.87 -1.43 3.63
N THR A 80 -7.08 -2.47 3.90
CA THR A 80 -6.02 -2.44 4.92
C THR A 80 -4.95 -1.38 4.59
N LEU A 81 -4.65 -1.12 3.31
CA LEU A 81 -3.75 -0.02 2.94
C LEU A 81 -4.31 1.34 3.35
N VAL A 82 -5.58 1.60 3.04
CA VAL A 82 -6.25 2.87 3.37
C VAL A 82 -6.33 3.06 4.89
N GLU A 83 -6.64 2.01 5.63
CA GLU A 83 -6.64 2.00 7.09
C GLU A 83 -5.25 2.28 7.67
N CYS A 84 -4.21 1.61 7.15
CA CYS A 84 -2.83 1.86 7.58
C CYS A 84 -2.38 3.30 7.33
N ILE A 85 -2.78 3.90 6.21
CA ILE A 85 -2.49 5.31 5.90
C ILE A 85 -3.19 6.22 6.90
N ALA A 86 -4.47 5.99 7.18
CA ALA A 86 -5.25 6.79 8.14
C ALA A 86 -4.65 6.70 9.55
N GLU A 87 -4.37 5.49 10.02
CA GLU A 87 -3.74 5.28 11.33
C GLU A 87 -2.33 5.88 11.40
N ALA A 88 -1.54 5.79 10.33
CA ALA A 88 -0.23 6.43 10.27
C ALA A 88 -0.37 7.96 10.37
N ALA A 89 -1.36 8.55 9.70
CA ALA A 89 -1.60 9.98 9.73
C ALA A 89 -1.93 10.50 11.14
N ASP A 90 -2.71 9.73 11.91
CA ASP A 90 -3.14 10.09 13.27
C ASP A 90 -1.98 10.08 14.29
N ASN A 91 -0.92 9.32 14.03
CA ASN A 91 0.19 9.11 14.98
C ASN A 91 1.24 10.22 15.00
N GLY A 92 1.12 11.24 14.14
CA GLY A 92 2.04 12.39 14.07
C GLY A 92 3.47 12.04 13.62
N GLY A 93 4.17 13.04 13.08
CA GLY A 93 5.54 12.90 12.54
C GLY A 93 5.63 12.09 11.23
N PRO A 94 6.83 11.96 10.65
CA PRO A 94 7.03 11.19 9.42
C PRO A 94 6.80 9.69 9.63
N ARG A 95 5.91 9.09 8.82
CA ARG A 95 5.54 7.68 8.89
C ARG A 95 5.73 6.99 7.54
N MET A 96 5.94 5.68 7.60
CA MET A 96 5.99 4.81 6.44
C MET A 96 4.90 3.73 6.56
N VAL A 97 4.30 3.38 5.42
CA VAL A 97 3.46 2.19 5.22
C VAL A 97 4.15 1.34 4.16
N TRP A 98 4.33 0.05 4.42
CA TRP A 98 5.01 -0.88 3.50
C TRP A 98 4.40 -2.28 3.62
N MET A 99 4.55 -3.11 2.59
CA MET A 99 4.17 -4.52 2.71
C MET A 99 5.25 -5.31 3.44
N ALA A 100 4.83 -6.09 4.42
CA ALA A 100 5.66 -7.04 5.14
C ALA A 100 5.14 -8.45 4.91
N ARG A 101 6.05 -9.42 5.02
CA ARG A 101 5.70 -10.84 5.07
C ARG A 101 5.49 -11.26 6.51
N ASP A 102 4.45 -12.05 6.74
CA ASP A 102 4.25 -12.80 7.97
C ASP A 102 5.04 -14.11 7.88
N GLU A 103 5.97 -14.34 8.80
CA GLU A 103 6.86 -15.51 8.75
C GLU A 103 6.14 -16.82 9.11
N ASP A 104 5.03 -16.75 9.85
CA ASP A 104 4.31 -17.91 10.35
C ASP A 104 3.28 -18.42 9.33
N THR A 105 2.57 -17.50 8.67
CA THR A 105 1.52 -17.78 7.68
C THR A 105 2.03 -17.70 6.25
N MET A 106 3.26 -17.20 6.05
CA MET A 106 3.85 -16.87 4.75
C MET A 106 3.06 -15.83 3.94
N GLY A 107 2.00 -15.26 4.52
CA GLY A 107 1.16 -14.23 3.94
C GLY A 107 1.82 -12.86 3.91
N VAL A 108 1.18 -11.91 3.24
CA VAL A 108 1.64 -10.53 3.08
C VAL A 108 0.60 -9.57 3.64
N PHE A 109 1.06 -8.53 4.33
CA PHE A 109 0.18 -7.56 4.97
C PHE A 109 0.82 -6.17 4.97
N TRP A 110 -0.01 -5.14 5.09
CA TRP A 110 0.47 -3.77 5.26
C TRP A 110 0.93 -3.53 6.69
N LYS A 111 2.14 -3.03 6.83
CA LYS A 111 2.73 -2.60 8.10
C LYS A 111 2.94 -1.10 8.07
N ARG A 112 2.93 -0.49 9.25
CA ARG A 112 3.21 0.93 9.44
C ARG A 112 4.22 1.16 10.57
N GLY A 113 4.98 2.24 10.49
CA GLY A 113 6.00 2.58 11.47
C GLY A 113 6.67 3.94 11.22
N PRO A 114 7.62 4.33 12.08
CA PRO A 114 8.46 5.51 11.85
C PRO A 114 9.25 5.39 10.54
N MET A 115 9.38 6.49 9.79
CA MET A 115 10.14 6.49 8.53
C MET A 115 11.62 6.10 8.71
N ILE A 116 12.22 6.45 9.85
CA ILE A 116 13.64 6.19 10.15
C ILE A 116 13.93 4.69 10.26
N ASP A 117 12.98 3.90 10.76
CA ASP A 117 13.17 2.45 10.97
C ASP A 117 13.22 1.66 9.65
N HIS A 118 12.69 2.25 8.57
CA HIS A 118 12.61 1.59 7.27
C HIS A 118 13.83 1.87 6.38
N ILE A 119 14.43 3.06 6.46
CA ILE A 119 15.62 3.43 5.67
C ILE A 119 16.88 2.67 6.14
N ALA A 120 16.89 2.22 7.39
CA ALA A 120 18.01 1.50 8.00
C ALA A 120 18.03 -0.01 7.67
N ARG A 121 17.10 -0.50 6.86
CA ARG A 121 16.86 -1.92 6.58
C ARG A 121 17.25 -2.29 5.15
#